data_AF-A0A2D5TWJ0-F1
#
_entry.id   AF-A0A2D5TWJ0-F1
#
_cell.length_a   1.000
_cell.length_b   1.000
_cell.length_c   1.000
_cell.angle_alpha   90.00
_cell.angle_beta   90.00
_cell.angle_gamma   90.00
#
_symmetry.space_group_name_H-M   'P 1'
#
loop_
_entity.id
_entity.type
_entity.pdbx_description
1 polymer ?
#
loop_
_entity_poly.entity_id
_entity_poly.type
_entity_poly.pdbx_seq_one_letter_code
_entity_poly.pdbx_strand_id
1 'polypeptide(L)'
;MFWTLLKKIEELEDYQEFSLEEKLSHLVYTHFELFQQEKEFVEDTFKDLIANASAKSKFQEMLETRINTFLSESQGDASLVKGSFVAQLFVMGLFHLMEFWLQDGSDDAEQTMELTDKMISFASELLSSQILSRGIDLGRVLWGQNLIRLRSQGLNLLVKALIERKT
;
A
#
# COMPACT_ATOMS: atom_id res chain seq x y z
N MET A 1 13.61 17.80 13.13
CA MET A 1 14.27 16.49 12.93
C MET A 1 13.60 15.71 11.82
N PHE A 2 12.32 15.31 11.95
CA PHE A 2 11.51 14.67 10.88
C PHE A 2 11.55 15.40 9.53
N TRP A 3 11.18 16.69 9.52
CA TRP A 3 11.24 17.53 8.32
C TRP A 3 12.64 17.74 7.77
N THR A 4 13.67 17.56 8.60
CA THR A 4 15.07 17.79 8.25
C THR A 4 15.68 16.57 7.57
N LEU A 5 15.28 15.36 7.96
CA LEU A 5 15.66 14.11 7.30
C LEU A 5 14.93 13.97 5.95
N LEU A 6 13.62 14.23 5.90
CA LEU A 6 12.86 14.23 4.65
C LEU A 6 13.43 15.25 3.64
N LYS A 7 13.77 16.47 4.09
CA LYS A 7 14.43 17.46 3.23
C LYS A 7 15.78 17.01 2.70
N LYS A 8 16.63 16.45 3.57
CA LYS A 8 17.96 15.97 3.17
C LYS A 8 17.90 14.83 2.15
N ILE A 9 16.84 14.04 2.19
CA ILE A 9 16.61 12.92 1.25
C ILE A 9 16.03 13.44 -0.07
N GLU A 10 15.14 14.43 -0.04
CA GLU A 10 14.66 15.13 -1.24
C GLU A 10 15.74 15.96 -1.94
N GLU A 11 16.78 16.37 -1.22
CA GLU A 11 17.95 17.10 -1.74
C GLU A 11 19.02 16.17 -2.36
N LEU A 12 18.85 14.84 -2.31
CA LEU A 12 19.70 13.92 -3.07
C LEU A 12 19.36 14.08 -4.56
N GLU A 13 20.36 14.47 -5.37
CA GLU A 13 20.21 14.68 -6.83
C GLU A 13 19.58 13.48 -7.56
N ASP A 14 19.67 12.27 -7.00
CA ASP A 14 19.15 11.02 -7.59
C ASP A 14 17.73 10.62 -7.10
N TYR A 15 17.12 11.29 -6.12
CA TYR A 15 15.81 10.87 -5.57
C TYR A 15 14.67 10.97 -6.61
N GLN A 16 14.82 11.86 -7.59
CA GLN A 16 13.92 11.98 -8.74
C GLN A 16 14.03 10.76 -9.68
N GLU A 17 15.19 10.11 -9.73
CA GLU A 17 15.45 8.94 -10.60
C GLU A 17 15.00 7.62 -9.96
N PHE A 18 14.64 7.62 -8.68
CA PHE A 18 14.20 6.43 -7.97
C PHE A 18 12.93 5.85 -8.62
N SER A 19 12.96 4.53 -8.79
CA SER A 19 11.79 3.74 -9.13
C SER A 19 10.71 3.84 -8.05
N LEU A 20 9.48 3.45 -8.41
CA LEU A 20 8.38 3.40 -7.44
C LEU A 20 8.70 2.47 -6.27
N GLU A 21 9.36 1.34 -6.55
CA GLU A 21 9.79 0.38 -5.53
C GLU A 21 10.73 1.03 -4.53
N GLU A 22 11.78 1.71 -5.00
CA GLU A 22 12.74 2.40 -4.14
C GLU A 22 12.09 3.52 -3.31
N LYS A 23 11.18 4.30 -3.91
CA LYS A 23 10.43 5.35 -3.19
C LYS A 23 9.55 4.76 -2.08
N LEU A 24 8.88 3.65 -2.34
CA LEU A 24 8.04 2.95 -1.35
C LEU A 24 8.89 2.30 -0.25
N SER A 25 9.95 1.58 -0.62
CA SER A 25 10.91 0.97 0.33
C SER A 25 11.50 2.01 1.26
N HIS A 26 12.00 3.12 0.70
CA HIS A 26 12.54 4.19 1.49
C HIS A 26 11.48 4.80 2.43
N LEU A 27 10.24 5.00 1.97
CA LEU A 27 9.18 5.50 2.83
C LEU A 27 8.97 4.56 4.02
N VAL A 28 8.80 3.26 3.79
CA VAL A 28 8.49 2.31 4.86
C VAL A 28 9.66 2.13 5.81
N TYR A 29 10.88 1.92 5.30
CA TYR A 29 12.06 1.68 6.13
C TYR A 29 12.45 2.86 7.00
N THR A 30 12.39 4.09 6.47
CA THR A 30 12.64 5.29 7.30
C THR A 30 11.62 5.41 8.43
N HIS A 31 10.35 5.05 8.20
CA HIS A 31 9.37 5.06 9.28
C HIS A 31 9.68 4.01 10.35
N PHE A 32 10.05 2.78 9.97
CA PHE A 32 10.45 1.76 10.94
C PHE A 32 11.71 2.16 11.72
N GLU A 33 12.73 2.71 11.07
CA GLU A 33 13.93 3.18 11.75
C GLU A 33 13.62 4.26 12.80
N LEU A 34 12.75 5.21 12.45
CA LEU A 34 12.31 6.26 13.37
C LEU A 34 11.44 5.72 14.51
N PHE A 35 10.54 4.77 14.22
CA PHE A 35 9.66 4.18 15.22
C PHE A 35 10.39 3.23 16.17
N GLN A 36 11.42 2.55 15.70
CA GLN A 36 12.28 1.69 16.52
C GLN A 36 12.95 2.47 17.65
N GLN A 37 13.33 3.73 17.42
CA GLN A 37 13.94 4.59 18.44
C GLN A 37 12.98 4.93 19.59
N GLU A 38 11.66 4.89 19.33
CA GLU A 38 10.62 5.35 20.27
C GLU A 38 9.46 4.33 20.36
N LYS A 39 9.79 3.03 20.41
CA LYS A 39 8.81 1.92 20.27
C LYS A 39 7.66 1.98 21.28
N GLU A 40 7.94 2.31 22.54
CA GLU A 40 6.93 2.42 23.61
C GLU A 40 5.92 3.54 23.31
N PHE A 41 6.40 4.71 22.87
CA PHE A 41 5.54 5.82 22.45
C PHE A 41 4.70 5.47 21.22
N VAL A 42 5.28 4.75 20.25
CA VAL A 42 4.56 4.29 19.06
C VAL A 42 3.45 3.33 19.46
N GLU A 43 3.72 2.37 20.35
CA GLU A 43 2.69 1.42 20.80
C GLU A 43 1.50 2.13 21.46
N ASP A 44 1.77 3.12 22.30
CA ASP A 44 0.74 3.90 23.01
C ASP A 44 -0.09 4.77 22.06
N THR A 45 0.54 5.42 21.09
CA THR A 45 -0.13 6.36 20.18
C THR A 45 -0.76 5.71 18.96
N PHE A 46 -0.24 4.57 18.51
CA PHE A 46 -0.69 3.90 17.30
C PHE A 46 -2.06 3.26 17.45
N LYS A 47 -2.34 2.69 18.63
CA LYS A 47 -3.67 2.15 18.96
C LYS A 47 -4.75 3.23 18.85
N ASP A 48 -4.45 4.45 19.31
CA ASP A 48 -5.37 5.59 19.18
C ASP A 48 -5.52 6.08 17.73
N LEU A 49 -4.43 6.04 16.96
CA LEU A 49 -4.41 6.42 15.55
C LEU A 49 -5.28 5.48 14.67
N ILE A 50 -5.31 4.19 14.98
CA ILE A 50 -6.08 3.18 14.23
C ILE A 50 -7.49 2.97 14.79
N ALA A 51 -7.62 2.79 16.11
CA ALA A 51 -8.87 2.36 16.71
C ALA A 51 -9.83 3.52 17.04
N ASN A 52 -9.30 4.71 17.35
CA ASN A 52 -10.07 5.83 17.88
C ASN A 52 -10.22 7.03 16.92
N ALA A 53 -9.68 6.92 15.71
CA ALA A 53 -9.74 7.99 14.72
C ALA A 53 -11.15 8.10 14.10
N SER A 54 -11.95 9.02 14.63
CA SER A 54 -13.29 9.37 14.07
C SER A 54 -13.21 9.97 12.65
N ALA A 55 -12.03 10.42 12.22
CA ALA A 55 -11.70 10.93 10.89
C ALA A 55 -10.25 10.58 10.57
N LYS A 56 -9.85 10.66 9.28
CA LYS A 56 -8.45 10.42 8.87
C LYS A 56 -7.50 11.29 9.70
N SER A 57 -6.48 10.66 10.29
CA SER A 57 -5.48 11.41 11.05
C SER A 57 -4.64 12.28 10.10
N LYS A 58 -4.08 13.38 10.60
CA LYS A 58 -3.13 14.20 9.82
C LYS A 58 -1.93 13.38 9.32
N PHE A 59 -1.53 12.37 10.09
CA PHE A 59 -0.48 11.44 9.70
C PHE A 59 -0.89 10.60 8.49
N GLN A 60 -2.10 10.03 8.51
CA GLN A 60 -2.68 9.31 7.37
C GLN A 60 -2.78 10.21 6.13
N GLU A 61 -3.29 11.43 6.25
CA GLU A 61 -3.40 12.37 5.12
C GLU A 61 -2.05 12.73 4.51
N MET A 62 -1.03 12.94 5.36
CA MET A 62 0.35 13.19 4.93
C MET A 62 0.92 12.01 4.14
N LEU A 63 0.75 10.78 4.65
CA LEU A 63 1.20 9.57 3.97
C LEU A 63 0.46 9.35 2.64
N GLU A 64 -0.87 9.53 2.62
CA GLU A 64 -1.67 9.41 1.40
C GLU A 64 -1.23 10.45 0.35
N THR A 65 -0.94 11.68 0.78
CA THR A 65 -0.41 12.73 -0.10
C THR A 65 0.93 12.32 -0.69
N ARG A 66 1.84 11.79 0.15
CA ARG A 66 3.17 11.36 -0.29
C ARG A 66 3.10 10.21 -1.29
N ILE A 67 2.27 9.21 -1.02
CA ILE A 67 2.08 8.08 -1.95
C ILE A 67 1.45 8.55 -3.26
N ASN A 68 0.46 9.46 -3.22
CA ASN A 68 -0.10 10.03 -4.44
C ASN A 68 0.96 10.75 -5.28
N THR A 69 1.91 11.46 -4.66
CA THR A 69 3.04 12.07 -5.36
C THR A 69 3.89 11.00 -6.05
N PHE A 70 4.28 9.94 -5.33
CA PHE A 70 5.06 8.84 -5.92
C PHE A 70 4.36 8.20 -7.13
N LEU A 71 3.07 7.91 -7.01
CA LEU A 71 2.28 7.32 -8.10
C LEU A 71 2.15 8.27 -9.30
N SER A 72 2.02 9.59 -9.04
CA SER A 72 1.87 10.60 -10.10
C SER A 72 3.16 10.85 -10.88
N GLU A 73 4.32 10.69 -10.23
CA GLU A 73 5.64 10.79 -10.84
C GLU A 73 6.07 9.49 -11.55
N SER A 74 5.39 8.38 -11.28
CA SER A 74 5.73 7.06 -11.81
C SER A 74 5.22 6.84 -13.24
N GLN A 75 5.95 6.02 -13.99
CA GLN A 75 5.57 5.56 -15.34
C GLN A 75 4.66 4.31 -15.27
N GLY A 76 3.99 3.95 -16.38
CA GLY A 76 3.19 2.72 -16.47
C GLY A 76 1.80 2.80 -15.84
N ASP A 77 1.25 1.65 -15.42
CA ASP A 77 -0.11 1.58 -14.84
C ASP A 77 -0.23 2.37 -13.52
N ALA A 78 0.86 2.58 -12.79
CA ALA A 78 0.91 3.47 -11.62
C ALA A 78 0.30 4.85 -11.90
N SER A 79 0.54 5.39 -13.10
CA SER A 79 0.00 6.67 -13.54
C SER A 79 -1.50 6.65 -13.89
N LEU A 80 -2.07 5.46 -14.16
CA LEU A 80 -3.49 5.26 -14.47
C LEU A 80 -4.32 5.13 -13.19
N VAL A 81 -3.68 4.68 -12.12
CA VAL A 81 -4.27 4.48 -10.81
C VAL A 81 -4.26 5.81 -10.05
N LYS A 82 -4.89 6.83 -10.64
CA LYS A 82 -5.06 8.15 -10.01
C LYS A 82 -6.21 8.09 -9.02
N GLY A 83 -5.96 8.51 -7.79
CA GLY A 83 -7.01 8.81 -6.82
C GLY A 83 -6.72 8.36 -5.40
N SER A 84 -7.38 9.04 -4.46
CA SER A 84 -7.24 8.84 -3.01
C SER A 84 -7.39 7.38 -2.56
N PHE A 85 -8.13 6.55 -3.31
CA PHE A 85 -8.38 5.16 -2.92
C PHE A 85 -7.10 4.30 -2.89
N VAL A 86 -6.24 4.40 -3.90
CA VAL A 86 -5.03 3.54 -3.93
C VAL A 86 -3.99 4.02 -2.95
N ALA A 87 -3.77 5.33 -2.85
CA ALA A 87 -2.95 5.87 -1.78
C ALA A 87 -3.46 5.43 -0.39
N GLN A 88 -4.78 5.43 -0.17
CA GLN A 88 -5.36 4.91 1.07
C GLN A 88 -5.06 3.42 1.28
N LEU A 89 -5.13 2.58 0.24
CA LEU A 89 -4.76 1.17 0.36
C LEU A 89 -3.29 0.97 0.77
N PHE A 90 -2.36 1.75 0.19
CA PHE A 90 -0.95 1.70 0.60
C PHE A 90 -0.76 2.15 2.05
N VAL A 91 -1.42 3.22 2.48
CA VAL A 91 -1.33 3.68 3.88
C VAL A 91 -1.93 2.66 4.84
N MET A 92 -3.05 2.04 4.48
CA MET A 92 -3.59 0.93 5.25
C MET A 92 -2.61 -0.24 5.31
N GLY A 93 -1.94 -0.57 4.21
CA GLY A 93 -0.88 -1.58 4.19
C GLY A 93 0.26 -1.26 5.15
N LEU A 94 0.74 -0.02 5.15
CA LEU A 94 1.75 0.46 6.11
C LEU A 94 1.27 0.34 7.56
N PHE A 95 0.01 0.66 7.85
CA PHE A 95 -0.55 0.51 9.18
C PHE A 95 -0.62 -0.96 9.63
N HIS A 96 -0.95 -1.90 8.73
CA HIS A 96 -0.89 -3.32 9.06
C HIS A 96 0.56 -3.80 9.27
N LEU A 97 1.52 -3.29 8.50
CA LEU A 97 2.94 -3.57 8.72
C LEU A 97 3.40 -3.06 10.09
N MET A 98 2.97 -1.87 10.50
CA MET A 98 3.24 -1.32 11.82
C MET A 98 2.59 -2.14 12.95
N GLU A 99 1.35 -2.59 12.77
CA GLU A 99 0.69 -3.47 13.73
C GLU A 99 1.43 -4.80 13.88
N PHE A 100 1.88 -5.37 12.76
CA PHE A 100 2.70 -6.59 12.74
C PHE A 100 4.05 -6.36 13.43
N TRP A 101 4.72 -5.25 13.15
CA TRP A 101 5.99 -4.87 13.77
C TRP A 101 5.92 -4.70 15.29
N LEU A 102 4.82 -4.17 15.81
CA LEU A 102 4.60 -4.07 17.27
C LEU A 102 4.56 -5.45 17.94
N GLN A 103 4.14 -6.48 17.20
CA GLN A 103 4.04 -7.86 17.68
C GLN A 103 5.27 -8.70 17.30
N ASP A 104 6.17 -8.16 16.49
CA ASP A 104 7.35 -8.86 16.00
C ASP A 104 8.40 -8.97 17.11
N GLY A 105 8.56 -10.20 17.60
CA GLY A 105 9.55 -10.58 18.60
C GLY A 105 10.81 -11.22 18.00
N SER A 106 10.98 -11.21 16.67
CA SER A 106 12.23 -11.63 16.02
C SER A 106 13.35 -10.62 16.24
N ASP A 107 14.59 -11.08 16.12
CA ASP A 107 15.76 -10.22 16.24
C ASP A 107 15.70 -9.11 15.18
N ASP A 108 15.88 -7.86 15.62
CA ASP A 108 15.82 -6.66 14.78
C ASP A 108 14.56 -6.55 13.87
N ALA A 109 13.45 -7.17 14.27
CA ALA A 109 12.21 -7.24 13.48
C ALA A 109 12.37 -7.83 12.07
N GLU A 110 13.22 -8.86 11.95
CA GLU A 110 13.50 -9.58 10.69
C GLU A 110 12.23 -9.98 9.93
N GLN A 111 11.20 -10.49 10.63
CA GLN A 111 9.95 -10.91 9.97
C GLN A 111 9.17 -9.74 9.39
N THR A 112 9.18 -8.59 10.06
CA THR A 112 8.58 -7.35 9.55
C THR A 112 9.30 -6.87 8.29
N MET A 113 10.63 -6.94 8.28
CA MET A 113 11.42 -6.56 7.11
C MET A 113 11.13 -7.49 5.93
N GLU A 114 11.10 -8.81 6.15
CA GLU A 114 10.76 -9.78 5.11
C GLU A 114 9.36 -9.54 4.54
N LEU A 115 8.36 -9.28 5.39
CA LEU A 115 7.00 -8.97 4.95
C LEU A 115 6.94 -7.66 4.16
N THR A 116 7.68 -6.65 4.61
CA THR A 116 7.79 -5.35 3.94
C THR A 116 8.33 -5.51 2.53
N ASP A 117 9.46 -6.22 2.36
CA ASP A 117 10.04 -6.50 1.05
C ASP A 117 9.03 -7.17 0.10
N LYS A 118 8.37 -8.24 0.57
CA LYS A 118 7.38 -8.98 -0.24
C LYS A 118 6.20 -8.10 -0.65
N MET A 119 5.69 -7.27 0.25
CA MET A 119 4.58 -6.37 -0.03
C MET A 119 4.97 -5.30 -1.05
N ILE A 120 6.17 -4.73 -0.93
CA ILE A 120 6.64 -3.65 -1.80
C ILE A 120 6.96 -4.18 -3.19
N SER A 121 7.66 -5.32 -3.31
CA SER A 121 7.92 -5.92 -4.62
C SER A 121 6.62 -6.34 -5.30
N PHE A 122 5.66 -6.94 -4.59
CA PHE A 122 4.35 -7.27 -5.15
C PHE A 122 3.61 -6.02 -5.65
N ALA A 123 3.56 -4.96 -4.84
CA ALA A 123 2.88 -3.72 -5.20
C ALA A 123 3.53 -3.05 -6.41
N SER A 124 4.86 -3.03 -6.45
CA SER A 124 5.64 -2.43 -7.53
C SER A 124 5.50 -3.21 -8.83
N GLU A 125 5.55 -4.53 -8.80
CA GLU A 125 5.26 -5.39 -9.96
C GLU A 125 3.84 -5.17 -10.47
N LEU A 126 2.84 -5.16 -9.57
CA LEU A 126 1.46 -4.96 -9.95
C LEU A 126 1.23 -3.61 -10.64
N LEU A 127 1.82 -2.53 -10.10
CA LEU A 127 1.65 -1.16 -10.63
C LEU A 127 2.53 -0.85 -11.85
N SER A 128 3.67 -1.52 -12.00
CA SER A 128 4.51 -1.37 -13.19
C SER A 128 4.03 -2.26 -14.34
N SER A 129 3.36 -3.37 -14.03
CA SER A 129 2.74 -4.24 -15.04
C SER A 129 1.60 -3.53 -15.78
N GLN A 130 1.23 -4.04 -16.96
CA GLN A 130 0.01 -3.62 -17.68
C GLN A 130 -1.25 -4.40 -17.22
N ILE A 131 -1.19 -5.07 -16.06
CA ILE A 131 -2.27 -5.96 -15.63
C ILE A 131 -3.49 -5.13 -15.21
N LEU A 132 -3.29 -3.98 -14.57
CA LEU A 132 -4.37 -3.13 -14.12
C LEU A 132 -5.09 -2.47 -15.29
N SER A 133 -4.36 -1.94 -16.27
CA SER A 133 -4.91 -1.37 -17.50
C SER A 133 -5.71 -2.41 -18.29
N ARG A 134 -5.14 -3.61 -18.48
CA ARG A 134 -5.85 -4.72 -19.14
C ARG A 134 -7.09 -5.16 -18.37
N GLY A 135 -7.04 -5.17 -17.05
CA GLY A 135 -8.18 -5.48 -16.18
C GLY A 135 -9.29 -4.44 -16.31
N ILE A 136 -8.96 -3.15 -16.31
CA ILE A 136 -9.90 -2.04 -16.51
C ILE A 136 -10.53 -2.12 -17.90
N ASP A 137 -9.73 -2.35 -18.94
CA ASP A 137 -10.21 -2.45 -20.32
C ASP A 137 -11.14 -3.66 -20.50
N LEU A 138 -10.78 -4.81 -19.92
CA LEU A 138 -11.67 -5.98 -19.89
C LEU A 138 -13.00 -5.65 -19.19
N GLY A 139 -12.95 -5.02 -18.02
CA GLY A 139 -14.15 -4.59 -17.29
C GLY A 139 -15.03 -3.65 -18.13
N ARG A 140 -14.42 -2.69 -18.84
CA ARG A 140 -15.12 -1.77 -19.74
C ARG A 140 -15.79 -2.51 -20.90
N VAL A 141 -15.11 -3.47 -21.53
CA VAL A 141 -15.67 -4.30 -22.60
C VAL A 141 -16.86 -5.12 -22.11
N LEU A 142 -16.71 -5.78 -20.96
CA LEU A 142 -17.75 -6.60 -20.37
C LEU A 142 -19.00 -5.79 -19.98
N TRP A 143 -18.83 -4.56 -19.49
CA TRP A 143 -19.92 -3.64 -19.18
C TRP A 143 -20.58 -3.07 -20.45
N GLY A 144 -19.77 -2.58 -21.40
CA GLY A 144 -20.24 -1.96 -22.63
C GLY A 144 -20.99 -2.91 -23.56
N GLN A 145 -20.65 -4.20 -23.54
CA GLN A 145 -21.35 -5.23 -24.31
C GLN A 145 -22.55 -5.85 -23.54
N ASN A 146 -22.89 -5.34 -22.35
CA ASN A 146 -23.95 -5.91 -21.49
C ASN A 146 -23.77 -7.42 -21.19
N LEU A 147 -22.53 -7.93 -21.30
CA LEU A 147 -22.19 -9.33 -21.02
C LEU A 147 -22.31 -9.62 -19.52
N ILE A 148 -22.06 -8.62 -18.68
CA ILE A 148 -22.40 -8.65 -17.26
C ILE A 148 -23.84 -8.17 -17.07
N ARG A 149 -24.79 -8.89 -17.66
CA ARG A 149 -26.05 -9.10 -16.96
C ARG A 149 -25.69 -10.08 -15.86
N LEU A 150 -25.38 -9.59 -14.66
CA LEU A 150 -25.16 -10.41 -13.47
C LEU A 150 -26.44 -11.22 -13.21
N ARG A 151 -26.61 -12.30 -13.97
CA ARG A 151 -27.64 -13.30 -13.75
C ARG A 151 -27.16 -14.01 -12.49
N SER A 152 -27.88 -13.82 -11.39
CA SER A 152 -27.61 -14.37 -10.05
C SER A 152 -27.20 -15.85 -10.03
N GLN A 153 -27.47 -16.60 -11.09
CA GLN A 153 -27.03 -17.98 -11.30
C GLN A 153 -25.50 -18.17 -11.42
N GLY A 154 -24.76 -17.20 -11.99
CA GLY A 154 -23.31 -17.32 -12.18
C GLY A 154 -22.50 -17.21 -10.88
N LEU A 155 -22.92 -16.31 -9.98
CA LEU A 155 -22.34 -16.18 -8.64
C LEU A 155 -22.58 -17.44 -7.80
N ASN A 156 -23.77 -18.05 -7.92
CA ASN A 156 -24.07 -19.32 -7.24
C ASN A 156 -23.18 -20.47 -7.70
N LEU A 157 -22.75 -20.48 -8.97
CA LEU A 157 -21.81 -21.50 -9.47
C LEU A 157 -20.39 -21.30 -8.94
N LEU A 158 -19.90 -20.07 -8.86
CA LEU A 158 -18.58 -19.77 -8.30
C LEU A 158 -18.53 -20.02 -6.79
N VAL A 159 -19.57 -19.64 -6.06
CA VAL A 159 -19.71 -19.94 -4.63
C VAL A 159 -19.77 -21.45 -4.40
N LYS A 160 -20.51 -22.19 -5.22
CA LYS A 160 -20.59 -23.65 -5.13
C LYS A 160 -19.24 -24.33 -5.45
N ALA A 161 -18.52 -23.87 -6.46
CA ALA A 161 -17.19 -24.38 -6.79
C ALA A 161 -16.14 -24.07 -5.71
N LEU A 162 -16.25 -22.93 -5.02
CA LEU A 162 -15.39 -22.59 -3.88
C LEU A 162 -15.72 -23.42 -2.63
N ILE A 163 -16.98 -23.78 -2.42
CA ILE A 163 -17.43 -24.63 -1.31
C ILE A 163 -17.06 -26.10 -1.56
N GLU A 164 -17.19 -26.59 -2.80
CA GLU A 164 -16.87 -27.98 -3.17
C GLU A 164 -15.36 -28.29 -3.17
N ARG A 165 -14.49 -27.27 -3.20
CA ARG A 165 -13.02 -27.47 -3.13
C ARG A 165 -12.50 -27.77 -1.72
N LYS A 166 -13.37 -27.91 -0.71
CA LYS A 166 -13.00 -28.17 0.69
C LYS A 166 -13.47 -29.52 1.26
N THR A 167 -13.77 -30.48 0.40
CA THR A 167 -13.94 -31.91 0.74
C THR A 167 -13.00 -32.76 -0.10
#